data_AF-A0A6P1DBT5-F1
#
_entry.id   AF-A0A6P1DBT5-F1
#
_cell.length_a   1.000
_cell.length_b   1.000
_cell.length_c   1.000
_cell.angle_alpha   90.00
_cell.angle_beta   90.00
_cell.angle_gamma   90.00
#
_symmetry.space_group_name_H-M   'P 1'
#
loop_
_entity.id
_entity.type
_entity.pdbx_description
1 polymer ?
#
loop_
_entity_poly.entity_id
_entity_poly.type
_entity_poly.pdbx_seq_one_letter_code
_entity_poly.pdbx_strand_id
1 'polypeptide(L)'
;MSSIQVADQTFVAASGAAVGEVLSAPGKWRRWWPDLTLDVREDRGDKGIRWTVGGALTGTMEVWLEPSLDGVILHYFLHAEPTRPIEPRRLAEANRARRVAGKKMSFEVKSRLEADRPAGVAP
;
A
#
# COMPACT_ATOMS: atom_id res chain seq x y z
N MET A 1 -13.16 -15.38 6.17
CA MET A 1 -12.42 -14.21 6.71
C MET A 1 -10.95 -14.53 6.54
N SER A 2 -10.15 -13.68 5.90
CA SER A 2 -8.74 -14.02 5.64
C SER A 2 -7.91 -14.01 6.92
N SER A 3 -6.90 -14.89 7.01
CA SER A 3 -6.01 -14.98 8.17
C SER A 3 -5.02 -13.81 8.27
N ILE A 4 -4.67 -13.17 7.14
CA ILE A 4 -3.93 -11.91 7.09
C ILE A 4 -4.88 -10.79 6.68
N GLN A 5 -4.94 -9.76 7.53
CA GLN A 5 -5.80 -8.58 7.39
C GLN A 5 -5.01 -7.33 7.79
N VAL A 6 -4.80 -6.45 6.82
CA VAL A 6 -4.25 -5.12 7.06
C VAL A 6 -5.23 -4.08 6.54
N ALA A 7 -5.49 -3.11 7.40
CA ALA A 7 -6.08 -1.82 7.06
C ALA A 7 -5.23 -0.76 7.76
N ASP A 8 -4.65 0.15 6.99
CA ASP A 8 -3.84 1.28 7.48
C ASP A 8 -4.13 2.51 6.63
N GLN A 9 -3.83 3.69 7.16
CA GLN A 9 -4.03 4.94 6.44
C GLN A 9 -2.87 5.90 6.70
N THR A 10 -2.54 6.71 5.69
CA THR A 10 -1.51 7.74 5.78
C THR A 10 -1.95 8.95 4.98
N PHE A 11 -1.95 10.13 5.61
CA PHE A 11 -2.16 11.38 4.88
C PHE A 11 -0.91 11.75 4.09
N VAL A 12 -1.10 12.01 2.79
CA VAL A 12 -0.08 12.50 1.87
C VAL A 12 -0.54 13.83 1.32
N ALA A 13 0.26 14.87 1.57
CA ALA A 13 0.02 16.24 1.15
C ALA A 13 0.44 16.42 -0.33
N ALA A 14 -0.23 15.68 -1.22
CA ALA A 14 -0.05 15.72 -2.66
C ALA A 14 -1.34 15.28 -3.36
N SER A 15 -1.49 15.65 -4.64
CA SER A 15 -2.65 15.26 -5.43
C SER A 15 -2.72 13.73 -5.62
N GLY A 16 -3.94 13.20 -5.75
CA GLY A 16 -4.14 11.78 -6.04
C GLY A 16 -3.43 11.32 -7.32
N ALA A 17 -3.34 12.18 -8.33
CA ALA A 17 -2.61 11.91 -9.56
C ALA A 17 -1.11 11.71 -9.31
N ALA A 18 -0.46 12.61 -8.56
CA ALA A 18 0.96 12.50 -8.22
C ALA A 18 1.25 11.24 -7.38
N VAL A 19 0.35 10.90 -6.45
CA VAL A 19 0.44 9.67 -5.66
C VAL A 19 0.27 8.43 -6.56
N GLY A 20 -0.72 8.43 -7.45
CA GLY A 20 -0.98 7.37 -8.41
C GLY A 20 0.21 7.09 -9.33
N GLU A 21 0.89 8.13 -9.83
CA GLU A 21 2.11 7.99 -10.64
C GLU A 21 3.26 7.32 -9.88
N VAL A 22 3.43 7.62 -8.58
CA VAL A 22 4.45 6.95 -7.78
C VAL A 22 4.09 5.49 -7.54
N LEU A 23 2.80 5.19 -7.36
CA LEU A 23 2.29 3.84 -7.11
C LEU A 23 2.29 2.96 -8.36
N SER A 24 2.14 3.49 -9.57
CA SER A 24 2.01 2.69 -10.80
C SER A 24 3.33 2.06 -11.27
N ALA A 25 4.48 2.42 -10.68
CA ALA A 25 5.80 1.92 -11.08
C ALA A 25 6.08 0.48 -10.56
N PRO A 26 6.08 -0.56 -11.41
CA PRO A 26 6.14 -1.96 -10.96
C PRO A 26 7.46 -2.34 -10.26
N GLY A 27 8.56 -1.65 -10.62
CA GLY A 27 9.86 -1.84 -9.97
C GLY A 27 9.85 -1.51 -8.47
N LYS A 28 8.98 -0.59 -8.03
CA LYS A 28 8.83 -0.25 -6.61
C LYS A 28 8.10 -1.34 -5.83
N TRP A 29 7.14 -2.02 -6.45
CA TRP A 29 6.38 -3.08 -5.80
C TRP A 29 7.26 -4.21 -5.30
N ARG A 30 8.20 -4.67 -6.15
CA ARG A 30 9.17 -5.70 -5.77
C ARG A 30 10.10 -5.27 -4.64
N ARG A 31 10.32 -3.97 -4.45
CA ARG A 31 11.11 -3.45 -3.32
C ARG A 31 10.30 -3.38 -2.04
N TRP A 32 9.02 -3.00 -2.10
CA TRP A 32 8.13 -2.91 -0.93
C TRP A 32 7.63 -4.28 -0.47
N TRP A 33 7.34 -5.17 -1.41
CA TRP A 33 6.79 -6.50 -1.17
C TRP A 33 7.57 -7.57 -1.96
N PRO A 34 8.81 -7.86 -1.58
CA PRO A 34 9.74 -8.67 -2.39
C PRO A 34 9.34 -10.13 -2.57
N ASP A 35 8.49 -10.66 -1.70
CA ASP A 35 7.99 -12.03 -1.72
C ASP A 35 6.58 -12.16 -2.31
N LEU A 36 5.99 -11.04 -2.76
CA LEU A 36 4.69 -11.01 -3.40
C LEU A 36 4.85 -10.82 -4.91
N THR A 37 3.99 -11.50 -5.67
CA THR A 37 3.76 -11.21 -7.08
C THR A 37 2.44 -10.46 -7.18
N LEU A 38 2.47 -9.26 -7.75
CA LEU A 38 1.30 -8.41 -7.86
C LEU A 38 0.88 -8.28 -9.32
N ASP A 39 -0.39 -8.54 -9.57
CA ASP A 39 -1.04 -8.37 -10.87
C ASP A 39 -2.11 -7.29 -10.73
N VAL A 40 -2.08 -6.27 -11.60
CA VAL A 40 -3.02 -5.15 -11.56
C VAL A 40 -4.38 -5.63 -12.05
N ARG A 41 -5.36 -5.65 -11.14
CA ARG A 41 -6.76 -5.90 -11.49
C ARG A 41 -7.46 -4.64 -11.97
N GLU A 42 -7.15 -3.51 -11.34
CA GLU A 42 -7.76 -2.24 -11.66
C GLU A 42 -6.78 -1.12 -11.32
N ASP A 43 -6.43 -0.29 -12.29
CA ASP A 43 -5.72 0.97 -12.08
C ASP A 43 -6.70 2.11 -12.30
N ARG A 44 -7.00 2.85 -11.23
CA ARG A 44 -7.97 3.94 -11.23
C ARG A 44 -7.28 5.31 -11.14
N GLY A 45 -5.98 5.37 -11.46
CA GLY A 45 -5.20 6.61 -11.47
C GLY A 45 -5.26 7.34 -10.13
N ASP A 46 -5.92 8.50 -10.12
CA ASP A 46 -6.05 9.37 -8.94
C ASP A 46 -6.90 8.77 -7.80
N LYS A 47 -7.57 7.64 -8.03
CA LYS A 47 -8.31 6.87 -7.00
C LYS A 47 -7.54 5.66 -6.46
N GLY A 48 -6.35 5.38 -6.99
CA GLY A 48 -5.49 4.27 -6.55
C GLY A 48 -5.68 2.97 -7.34
N ILE A 49 -5.10 1.87 -6.85
CA ILE A 49 -4.89 0.63 -7.61
C ILE A 49 -5.33 -0.58 -6.79
N ARG A 50 -5.90 -1.58 -7.46
CA ARG A 50 -6.20 -2.91 -6.91
C ARG A 50 -5.35 -3.97 -7.55
N TRP A 51 -4.81 -4.86 -6.73
CA TRP A 51 -3.99 -5.99 -7.17
C TRP A 51 -4.60 -7.32 -6.74
N THR A 52 -4.36 -8.34 -7.56
CA THR A 52 -4.29 -9.73 -7.07
C THR A 52 -2.90 -9.99 -6.50
N VAL A 53 -2.85 -10.71 -5.39
CA VAL A 53 -1.62 -11.08 -4.69
C VAL A 53 -1.36 -12.57 -4.90
N GLY A 54 -0.15 -12.89 -5.34
CA GLY A 54 0.43 -14.23 -5.40
C GLY A 54 1.82 -14.29 -4.75
N GLY A 55 2.48 -15.45 -4.82
CA GLY A 55 3.81 -15.66 -4.24
C GLY A 55 3.75 -16.30 -2.85
N ALA A 56 4.24 -15.61 -1.82
CA ALA A 56 4.17 -16.09 -0.44
C ALA A 56 2.74 -16.07 0.13
N LEU A 57 1.87 -15.22 -0.43
CA LEU A 57 0.46 -15.10 -0.08
C LEU A 57 -0.41 -15.25 -1.33
N THR A 58 -1.67 -15.64 -1.13
CA THR A 58 -2.73 -15.58 -2.15
C THR A 58 -3.87 -14.70 -1.64
N GLY A 59 -4.28 -13.68 -2.40
CA GLY A 59 -5.35 -12.78 -1.97
C GLY A 59 -5.50 -11.52 -2.81
N THR A 60 -5.98 -10.45 -2.20
CA THR A 60 -6.16 -9.13 -2.81
C THR A 60 -5.49 -8.04 -2.00
N MET A 61 -5.06 -6.99 -2.68
CA MET A 61 -4.46 -5.80 -2.08
C MET A 61 -5.01 -4.57 -2.78
N GLU A 62 -5.25 -3.49 -2.02
CA GLU A 62 -5.78 -2.25 -2.56
C GLU A 62 -5.04 -1.07 -1.93
N VAL A 63 -4.70 -0.11 -2.78
CA VAL A 63 -4.51 1.27 -2.36
C VAL A 63 -5.69 2.07 -2.90
N TRP A 64 -6.43 2.71 -1.99
CA TRP A 64 -7.48 3.66 -2.33
C TRP A 64 -7.03 5.06 -1.92
N LEU A 65 -7.17 6.00 -2.86
CA LEU A 65 -6.83 7.41 -2.64
C LEU A 65 -8.12 8.20 -2.44
N GLU A 66 -8.35 8.61 -1.20
CA GLU A 66 -9.48 9.45 -0.83
C GLU A 66 -9.03 10.92 -0.81
N PRO A 67 -9.63 11.81 -1.63
CA PRO A 67 -9.35 13.24 -1.54
C PRO A 67 -9.64 13.77 -0.13
N SER A 68 -8.68 14.48 0.47
CA SER A 68 -8.83 15.05 1.80
C SER A 68 -7.99 16.30 1.95
N LEU A 69 -8.62 17.41 2.33
CA LEU A 69 -7.99 18.72 2.41
C LEU A 69 -7.27 19.06 1.10
N ASP A 70 -5.97 19.27 1.20
CA ASP A 70 -5.05 19.65 0.15
C ASP A 70 -4.26 18.45 -0.41
N GLY A 71 -4.62 17.24 0.00
CA GLY A 71 -3.96 16.01 -0.43
C GLY A 71 -4.92 14.83 -0.50
N VAL A 72 -4.40 13.66 -0.12
CA VAL A 72 -5.17 12.42 -0.08
C VAL A 72 -4.89 11.65 1.21
N ILE A 73 -5.91 10.95 1.69
CA ILE A 73 -5.72 9.82 2.58
C ILE A 73 -5.43 8.60 1.71
N LEU A 74 -4.20 8.09 1.83
CA LEU A 74 -3.79 6.83 1.21
C LEU A 74 -4.24 5.69 2.14
N HIS A 75 -5.31 5.02 1.76
CA HIS A 75 -5.79 3.81 2.42
C HIS A 75 -5.07 2.59 1.84
N TYR A 76 -4.53 1.74 2.70
CA TYR A 76 -3.86 0.50 2.31
C TYR A 76 -4.58 -0.70 2.92
N PHE A 77 -5.05 -1.59 2.06
CA PHE A 77 -5.72 -2.83 2.43
C PHE A 77 -4.98 -4.04 1.89
N LEU A 78 -4.86 -5.09 2.72
CA LEU A 78 -4.38 -6.41 2.30
C LEU A 78 -5.25 -7.48 2.95
N HIS A 79 -5.91 -8.28 2.12
CA HIS A 79 -6.71 -9.42 2.54
C HIS A 79 -6.15 -10.66 1.86
N ALA A 80 -5.48 -11.54 2.61
CA ALA A 80 -4.78 -12.66 2.00
C ALA A 80 -4.61 -13.88 2.93
N GLU A 81 -4.23 -14.99 2.32
CA GLU A 81 -3.87 -16.24 2.99
C GLU A 81 -2.42 -16.61 2.69
N PRO A 82 -1.65 -17.13 3.67
CA PRO A 82 -0.38 -17.80 3.41
C PRO A 82 -0.54 -18.98 2.45
N THR A 83 0.32 -19.07 1.43
CA THR A 83 0.28 -20.19 0.47
C THR A 83 0.74 -21.52 1.08
N ARG A 84 1.43 -21.47 2.23
CA ARG A 84 1.81 -22.63 3.03
C ARG A 84 1.24 -22.50 4.44
N PRO A 85 0.83 -23.61 5.08
CA PRO A 85 0.39 -23.58 6.46
C PRO A 85 1.46 -22.97 7.37
N ILE A 86 1.04 -22.08 8.27
CA ILE A 86 1.91 -21.49 9.30
C ILE A 86 1.22 -21.56 10.65
N GLU A 87 2.02 -21.78 11.69
CA GLU A 87 1.54 -21.82 13.06
C GLU A 87 0.89 -20.48 13.50
N PRO A 88 -0.12 -20.48 14.39
CA PRO A 88 -0.85 -19.27 14.77
C PRO A 88 0.05 -18.11 15.25
N ARG A 89 1.12 -18.41 16.01
CA ARG A 89 2.10 -17.42 16.45
C ARG A 89 2.82 -16.75 15.28
N ARG A 90 3.18 -17.53 14.26
CA ARG A 90 3.83 -17.06 13.03
C ARG A 90 2.86 -16.25 12.16
N LEU A 91 1.56 -16.56 12.21
CA LEU A 91 0.53 -15.79 11.51
C LEU A 91 0.45 -14.36 12.03
N ALA A 92 0.45 -14.16 13.36
CA ALA A 92 0.44 -12.82 13.94
C ALA A 92 1.70 -12.00 13.56
N GLU A 93 2.88 -12.64 13.58
CA GLU A 93 4.14 -12.04 13.11
C GLU A 93 4.07 -11.65 11.63
N ALA A 94 3.54 -12.54 10.79
CA ALA A 94 3.35 -12.31 9.36
C ALA A 94 2.40 -11.12 9.12
N ASN A 95 1.26 -11.06 9.80
CA ASN A 95 0.31 -9.95 9.67
C ASN A 95 0.95 -8.61 10.06
N ARG A 96 1.72 -8.59 11.16
CA ARG A 96 2.49 -7.41 11.58
C ARG A 96 3.52 -7.00 10.51
N ALA A 97 4.25 -7.97 9.95
CA ALA A 97 5.22 -7.70 8.89
C ALA A 97 4.55 -7.07 7.65
N ARG A 98 3.35 -7.53 7.27
CA ARG A 98 2.58 -6.94 6.16
C ARG A 98 2.12 -5.52 6.46
N ARG A 99 1.70 -5.22 7.69
CA ARG A 99 1.39 -3.85 8.11
C ARG A 99 2.60 -2.93 8.02
N VAL A 100 3.75 -3.39 8.52
CA VAL A 100 5.01 -2.61 8.45
C VAL A 100 5.44 -2.38 7.01
N ALA A 101 5.31 -3.36 6.12
CA ALA A 101 5.62 -3.19 4.70
C ALA A 101 4.72 -2.13 4.03
N GLY A 102 3.41 -2.16 4.30
CA GLY A 102 2.47 -1.13 3.85
C GLY A 102 2.85 0.27 4.36
N LYS A 103 3.27 0.37 5.63
CA LYS A 103 3.70 1.66 6.21
C LYS A 103 5.01 2.19 5.62
N LYS A 104 5.96 1.31 5.32
CA LYS A 104 7.20 1.68 4.61
C LYS A 104 6.89 2.23 3.22
N MET A 105 5.98 1.59 2.48
CA MET A 105 5.51 2.09 1.19
C MET A 105 4.88 3.47 1.33
N SER A 106 3.91 3.65 2.22
CA SER A 106 3.20 4.91 2.33
C SER A 106 4.09 6.06 2.82
N PHE A 107 5.06 5.77 3.69
CA PHE A 107 6.05 6.76 4.13
C PHE A 107 7.06 7.11 3.04
N GLU A 108 7.47 6.16 2.21
CA GLU A 108 8.32 6.49 1.05
C GLU A 108 7.58 7.40 0.06
N VAL A 109 6.31 7.10 -0.24
CA VAL A 109 5.46 7.96 -1.09
C VAL A 109 5.37 9.36 -0.49
N LYS A 110 5.05 9.45 0.81
CA LYS A 110 4.95 10.71 1.55
C LYS A 110 6.26 11.51 1.50
N SER A 111 7.37 10.90 1.93
CA SER A 111 8.67 11.56 1.95
C SER A 111 9.12 12.02 0.56
N ARG A 112 8.80 11.29 -0.51
CA ARG A 112 9.14 11.69 -1.87
C ARG A 112 8.35 12.90 -2.34
N LEU A 113 7.03 12.92 -2.10
CA LEU A 113 6.15 13.95 -2.64
C LEU A 113 6.13 15.22 -1.78
N GLU A 114 6.54 15.12 -0.51
CA GLU A 114 6.57 16.26 0.42
C GLU A 114 7.98 16.81 0.66
N ALA A 115 9.02 16.27 -0.01
CA ALA A 115 10.43 16.59 0.26
C ALA A 115 10.75 18.10 0.20
N ASP A 116 10.12 18.82 -0.74
CA ASP A 116 10.39 20.23 -1.00
C ASP A 116 9.32 21.16 -0.40
N ARG A 117 8.40 20.64 0.45
CA ARG A 117 7.37 21.45 1.10
C ARG A 117 7.79 21.93 2.49
N PRO A 118 7.85 23.26 2.73
CA PRO A 118 7.88 23.79 4.09
C PRO A 118 6.60 23.41 4.84
N ALA A 119 6.73 23.12 6.13
CA ALA A 119 5.57 22.82 6.97
C ALA A 119 4.57 23.99 6.96
N GLY A 120 3.29 23.69 6.69
CA GLY A 120 2.20 24.67 6.71
C GLY A 120 1.92 25.43 5.40
N VAL A 121 2.63 25.13 4.30
CA VAL A 121 2.34 25.71 2.97
C VAL A 121 1.39 24.79 2.21
N ALA A 122 0.25 25.28 1.71
CA ALA A 122 -0.69 24.52 0.88
C ALA A 122 -0.08 24.13 -0.50
N PRO A 123 -0.53 23.04 -1.14
CA PRO A 123 -0.04 22.52 -2.41
C PRO A 123 -0.55 23.31 -3.62
#